data_AF-A0A7W1VZ49-F1
#
_entry.id   AF-A0A7W1VZ49-F1
#
_cell.length_a   1.000
_cell.length_b   1.000
_cell.length_c   1.000
_cell.angle_alpha   90.00
_cell.angle_beta   90.00
_cell.angle_gamma   90.00
#
_symmetry.space_group_name_H-M   'P 1'
#
loop_
_entity.id
_entity.type
_entity.pdbx_description
1 polymer ?
#
loop_
_entity_poly.entity_id
_entity_poly.type
_entity_poly.pdbx_seq_one_letter_code
_entity_poly.pdbx_strand_id
1 'polypeptide(L)'
;MKKDSKNIFIVFVICAACTNIAVFPLHATATFSKIAASHLNRSSLDSLPWKQLFNGRDLSGWKHVGGGKMSVEGGLIRGYGGMGLLYWTGQKFSNCTFRIVYKMRDHNSNSGVFIRIPIEPREEWMPVFYGYEVQIDNQPELSKEDDYHITGTLYSLTKPLAKPGKPGPQWNTMEI
;
A
#
# COMPACT_ATOMS: atom_id res chain seq x y z
N MET A 1 -18.43 6.11 -13.11
CA MET A 1 -19.34 6.29 -11.96
C MET A 1 -18.64 7.17 -10.93
N LYS A 2 -19.34 7.91 -10.06
CA LYS A 2 -18.70 8.54 -8.89
C LYS A 2 -18.58 7.48 -7.80
N LYS A 3 -17.36 7.10 -7.39
CA LYS A 3 -17.13 6.33 -6.17
C LYS A 3 -17.60 7.20 -4.99
N ASP A 4 -18.51 6.69 -4.17
CA ASP A 4 -19.27 7.53 -3.24
C ASP A 4 -18.35 8.03 -2.11
N SER A 5 -18.28 9.35 -1.90
CA SER A 5 -17.18 10.01 -1.18
C SER A 5 -17.27 9.91 0.36
N LYS A 6 -17.75 8.78 0.89
CA LYS A 6 -18.14 8.60 2.29
C LYS A 6 -17.17 7.74 3.11
N ASN A 7 -16.25 7.01 2.47
CA ASN A 7 -15.20 6.25 3.15
C ASN A 7 -13.91 6.23 2.32
N ILE A 8 -12.86 6.89 2.82
CA ILE A 8 -11.54 6.97 2.17
C ILE A 8 -10.43 6.77 3.21
N PHE A 9 -9.67 5.67 3.13
CA PHE A 9 -8.53 5.42 4.02
C PHE A 9 -7.31 4.83 3.29
N ILE A 10 -6.50 5.76 2.77
CA ILE A 10 -5.05 5.61 2.51
C ILE A 10 -4.68 4.68 1.35
N VAL A 11 -4.47 5.29 0.19
CA VAL A 11 -3.64 4.70 -0.87
C VAL A 11 -2.16 4.82 -0.53
N PHE A 12 -1.40 3.76 -0.79
CA PHE A 12 0.07 3.76 -0.81
C PHE A 12 0.58 3.65 -2.25
N VAL A 13 1.31 4.65 -2.76
CA VAL A 13 1.92 4.63 -4.11
C VAL A 13 3.40 4.31 -4.08
N ILE A 14 3.85 3.34 -4.90
CA ILE A 14 5.28 2.98 -4.99
C ILE A 14 5.74 2.63 -6.45
N CYS A 15 6.67 3.45 -6.99
CA CYS A 15 7.34 3.30 -8.32
C CYS A 15 8.61 2.40 -8.23
N ALA A 16 9.36 2.06 -9.32
CA ALA A 16 10.30 0.90 -9.38
C ALA A 16 11.87 1.04 -9.50
N ALA A 17 12.66 0.46 -8.55
CA ALA A 17 14.11 0.05 -8.50
C ALA A 17 14.47 -0.71 -7.16
N CYS A 18 15.08 -1.92 -7.09
CA CYS A 18 14.99 -2.83 -5.89
C CYS A 18 15.61 -2.38 -4.52
N THR A 19 14.93 -2.62 -3.37
CA THR A 19 15.45 -3.15 -2.05
C THR A 19 14.33 -3.28 -0.96
N ASN A 20 14.45 -4.20 0.02
CA ASN A 20 13.37 -4.63 0.96
C ASN A 20 13.31 -3.88 2.32
N ILE A 21 12.09 -3.59 2.84
CA ILE A 21 11.81 -2.39 3.64
C ILE A 21 10.60 -2.53 4.67
N ALA A 22 10.81 -2.28 6.00
CA ALA A 22 9.93 -2.14 7.23
C ALA A 22 9.92 -3.24 8.37
N VAL A 23 10.41 -3.12 9.64
CA VAL A 23 10.87 -2.04 10.59
C VAL A 23 11.72 -2.62 11.78
N PHE A 24 12.61 -1.87 12.49
CA PHE A 24 12.88 -1.84 13.99
C PHE A 24 14.22 -1.12 14.40
N PRO A 25 14.47 -0.71 15.67
CA PRO A 25 15.59 0.19 16.04
C PRO A 25 16.94 -0.47 16.44
N LEU A 26 18.01 0.02 15.81
CA LEU A 26 19.34 0.35 16.35
C LEU A 26 20.17 -0.75 17.07
N HIS A 27 21.06 -1.42 16.33
CA HIS A 27 22.54 -1.28 16.43
C HIS A 27 23.29 -2.41 15.68
N ALA A 28 23.91 -2.10 14.53
CA ALA A 28 25.12 -2.77 14.02
C ALA A 28 25.65 -2.05 12.76
N THR A 29 26.96 -1.87 12.65
CA THR A 29 27.63 -1.50 11.40
C THR A 29 28.09 -2.75 10.66
N ALA A 30 27.74 -2.90 9.37
CA ALA A 30 28.25 -3.98 8.52
C ALA A 30 28.68 -3.43 7.15
N THR A 31 29.82 -3.91 6.66
CA THR A 31 30.40 -3.54 5.37
C THR A 31 29.80 -4.35 4.22
N PHE A 32 29.61 -3.72 3.06
CA PHE A 32 29.09 -4.38 1.86
C PHE A 32 30.20 -5.12 1.10
N SER A 33 30.03 -6.43 0.95
CA SER A 33 30.70 -7.24 -0.09
C SER A 33 29.72 -7.60 -1.21
N LYS A 34 30.22 -7.71 -2.44
CA LYS A 34 29.40 -8.00 -3.63
C LYS A 34 28.82 -9.41 -3.57
N ILE A 35 27.50 -9.53 -3.74
CA ILE A 35 26.82 -10.82 -3.92
C ILE A 35 26.39 -10.92 -5.38
N ALA A 36 26.79 -12.01 -6.06
CA ALA A 36 26.32 -12.34 -7.40
C ALA A 36 24.88 -12.91 -7.33
N ALA A 37 24.08 -12.71 -8.37
CA ALA A 37 22.67 -13.10 -8.37
C ALA A 37 22.49 -14.63 -8.37
N SER A 38 22.21 -15.19 -7.19
CA SER A 38 21.72 -16.56 -7.01
C SER A 38 20.21 -16.56 -6.72
N HIS A 39 19.55 -17.70 -6.97
CA HIS A 39 18.13 -17.86 -6.66
C HIS A 39 17.91 -17.90 -5.14
N LEU A 40 17.44 -16.79 -4.57
CA LEU A 40 17.07 -16.70 -3.15
C LEU A 40 15.80 -17.53 -2.88
N ASN A 41 15.94 -18.60 -2.09
CA ASN A 41 14.79 -19.33 -1.54
C ASN A 41 13.91 -18.39 -0.70
N ARG A 42 12.58 -18.58 -0.70
CA ARG A 42 11.66 -17.70 0.04
C ARG A 42 12.01 -17.58 1.54
N SER A 43 12.41 -18.69 2.17
CA SER A 43 12.88 -18.71 3.56
C SER A 43 14.14 -17.86 3.83
N SER A 44 14.92 -17.52 2.80
CA SER A 44 16.05 -16.57 2.89
C SER A 44 15.67 -15.12 2.60
N LEU A 45 14.46 -14.86 2.09
CA LEU A 45 13.88 -13.52 1.99
C LEU A 45 13.24 -13.10 3.31
N ASP A 46 12.60 -14.05 4.01
CA ASP A 46 11.96 -13.81 5.32
C ASP A 46 12.95 -13.35 6.41
N SER A 47 14.23 -13.73 6.28
CA SER A 47 15.33 -13.32 7.16
C SER A 47 16.04 -12.02 6.77
N LEU A 48 15.67 -11.37 5.66
CA LEU A 48 16.29 -10.10 5.27
C LEU A 48 15.79 -8.93 6.15
N PRO A 49 16.66 -7.98 6.53
CA PRO A 49 16.28 -6.85 7.36
C PRO A 49 15.39 -5.86 6.61
N TRP A 50 14.18 -5.66 7.11
CA TRP A 50 13.20 -4.74 6.56
C TRP A 50 13.43 -3.29 7.10
N LYS A 51 13.94 -2.33 6.29
CA LYS A 51 14.08 -0.85 6.56
C LYS A 51 12.77 -0.04 6.44
N GLN A 52 12.28 0.72 7.42
CA GLN A 52 10.94 1.39 7.34
C GLN A 52 10.76 2.50 6.28
N LEU A 53 9.52 2.65 5.76
CA LEU A 53 9.03 3.82 5.00
C LEU A 53 8.31 4.86 5.85
N PHE A 54 7.27 4.44 6.57
CA PHE A 54 6.45 5.36 7.37
C PHE A 54 7.02 5.47 8.79
N ASN A 55 7.56 6.63 9.15
CA ASN A 55 8.34 6.80 10.38
C ASN A 55 7.53 6.74 11.69
N GLY A 56 6.19 6.58 11.64
CA GLY A 56 5.31 6.49 12.79
C GLY A 56 5.03 7.83 13.50
N ARG A 57 5.42 8.97 12.90
CA ARG A 57 5.31 10.31 13.51
C ARG A 57 4.73 11.35 12.57
N ASP A 58 5.13 11.33 11.31
CA ASP A 58 4.83 12.36 10.32
C ASP A 58 4.88 11.78 8.88
N LEU A 59 4.63 12.63 7.89
CA LEU A 59 4.58 12.25 6.47
C LEU A 59 5.90 12.54 5.72
N SER A 60 7.06 12.61 6.40
CA SER A 60 8.36 12.79 5.74
C SER A 60 8.64 11.71 4.70
N GLY A 61 9.01 12.12 3.49
CA GLY A 61 9.18 11.21 2.34
C GLY A 61 7.89 10.88 1.60
N TRP A 62 6.76 11.50 1.97
CA TRP A 62 5.48 11.35 1.28
C TRP A 62 4.94 12.70 0.78
N LYS A 63 4.16 12.68 -0.30
CA LYS A 63 3.34 13.80 -0.81
C LYS A 63 1.88 13.38 -0.89
N HIS A 64 0.98 14.36 -0.92
CA HIS A 64 -0.45 14.17 -1.12
C HIS A 64 -0.94 14.92 -2.36
N VAL A 65 -1.85 14.31 -3.14
CA VAL A 65 -2.69 15.01 -4.11
C VAL A 65 -4.16 14.61 -3.94
N GLY A 66 -5.06 15.52 -4.30
CA GLY A 66 -6.51 15.35 -4.25
C GLY A 66 -7.23 16.18 -3.21
N GLY A 67 -8.57 16.09 -3.22
CA GLY A 67 -9.45 16.89 -2.35
C GLY A 67 -9.50 16.44 -0.88
N GLY A 68 -9.06 15.21 -0.60
CA GLY A 68 -8.95 14.66 0.75
C GLY A 68 -7.80 15.25 1.57
N LYS A 69 -7.56 14.65 2.74
CA LYS A 69 -6.46 14.99 3.65
C LYS A 69 -5.85 13.72 4.23
N MET A 70 -4.55 13.76 4.52
CA MET A 70 -3.84 12.71 5.24
C MET A 70 -3.18 13.29 6.50
N SER A 71 -3.32 12.60 7.63
CA SER A 71 -2.72 12.96 8.93
C SER A 71 -1.90 11.78 9.49
N VAL A 72 -1.20 12.01 10.59
CA VAL A 72 -0.64 10.95 11.44
C VAL A 72 -1.21 11.09 12.85
N GLU A 73 -1.82 10.02 13.35
CA GLU A 73 -2.55 9.99 14.63
C GLU A 73 -2.29 8.66 15.37
N GLY A 74 -1.71 8.74 16.56
CA GLY A 74 -1.39 7.54 17.37
C GLY A 74 -0.42 6.58 16.70
N GLY A 75 0.52 7.11 15.91
CA GLY A 75 1.49 6.31 15.14
C GLY A 75 0.93 5.68 13.87
N LEU A 76 -0.25 6.10 13.40
CA LEU A 76 -0.90 5.59 12.19
C LEU A 76 -1.17 6.73 11.21
N ILE A 77 -0.96 6.50 9.91
CA ILE A 77 -1.51 7.36 8.85
C ILE A 77 -3.04 7.27 8.91
N ARG A 78 -3.76 8.36 8.64
CA ARG A 78 -5.23 8.38 8.48
C ARG A 78 -5.66 9.30 7.34
N GLY A 79 -6.70 8.90 6.59
CA GLY A 79 -7.28 9.68 5.50
C GLY A 79 -8.64 10.27 5.88
N TYR A 80 -8.97 11.47 5.39
CA TYR A 80 -10.25 12.13 5.70
C TYR A 80 -10.75 13.06 4.59
N GLY A 81 -12.05 13.36 4.61
CA GLY A 81 -12.64 14.54 3.96
C GLY A 81 -12.83 14.50 2.45
N GLY A 82 -12.31 13.47 1.76
CA GLY A 82 -12.45 13.32 0.32
C GLY A 82 -11.49 12.26 -0.22
N MET A 83 -11.55 12.02 -1.54
CA MET A 83 -10.61 11.16 -2.23
C MET A 83 -9.21 11.80 -2.20
N GLY A 84 -8.18 11.02 -1.92
CA GLY A 84 -6.84 11.55 -1.66
C GLY A 84 -5.78 10.47 -1.76
N LEU A 85 -4.65 10.85 -2.36
CA LEU A 85 -3.59 9.93 -2.76
C LEU A 85 -2.30 10.28 -2.03
N LEU A 86 -1.84 9.39 -1.15
CA LEU A 86 -0.56 9.52 -0.48
C LEU A 86 0.51 8.73 -1.25
N TYR A 87 1.60 9.38 -1.64
CA TYR A 87 2.65 8.75 -2.43
C TYR A 87 4.05 9.00 -1.91
N TRP A 88 4.88 7.96 -1.97
CA TRP A 88 6.28 8.03 -1.56
C TRP A 88 7.12 8.78 -2.61
N THR A 89 8.02 9.65 -2.14
CA THR A 89 8.83 10.55 -2.99
C THR A 89 10.33 10.33 -2.90
N GLY A 90 10.78 9.37 -2.10
CA GLY A 90 12.19 8.94 -2.06
C GLY A 90 12.55 8.03 -3.25
N GLN A 91 13.37 7.00 -2.99
CA GLN A 91 13.77 6.06 -4.04
C GLN A 91 12.58 5.30 -4.64
N LYS A 92 12.78 4.76 -5.85
CA LYS A 92 11.89 3.76 -6.48
C LYS A 92 12.23 2.34 -5.95
N PHE A 93 11.35 1.34 -6.14
CA PHE A 93 11.27 -0.03 -5.56
C PHE A 93 10.79 -1.12 -6.57
N SER A 94 11.70 -1.95 -7.12
CA SER A 94 11.35 -2.85 -8.25
C SER A 94 10.90 -4.24 -7.77
N ASN A 95 11.81 -5.22 -7.77
CA ASN A 95 11.49 -6.58 -7.32
C ASN A 95 11.83 -6.65 -5.82
N CYS A 96 10.79 -6.45 -5.01
CA CYS A 96 10.80 -6.39 -3.56
C CYS A 96 9.38 -6.68 -3.06
N THR A 97 9.25 -7.19 -1.84
CA THR A 97 7.94 -7.36 -1.19
C THR A 97 7.58 -6.11 -0.39
N PHE A 98 6.35 -5.64 -0.48
CA PHE A 98 5.78 -4.67 0.47
C PHE A 98 4.91 -5.39 1.50
N ARG A 99 5.05 -5.01 2.77
CA ARG A 99 4.14 -5.45 3.84
C ARG A 99 3.33 -4.26 4.32
N ILE A 100 2.02 -4.32 4.15
CA ILE A 100 1.07 -3.28 4.56
C ILE A 100 0.23 -3.83 5.70
N VAL A 101 0.28 -3.17 6.86
CA VAL A 101 -0.58 -3.48 8.02
C VAL A 101 -1.63 -2.38 8.11
N TYR A 102 -2.90 -2.76 7.98
CA TYR A 102 -4.01 -1.81 7.86
C TYR A 102 -5.25 -2.30 8.62
N LYS A 103 -6.19 -1.38 8.82
CA LYS A 103 -7.56 -1.68 9.27
C LYS A 103 -8.53 -0.73 8.60
N MET A 104 -9.72 -1.22 8.25
CA MET A 104 -10.82 -0.37 7.79
C MET A 104 -11.37 0.46 8.96
N ARG A 105 -11.99 1.62 8.68
CA ARG A 105 -12.63 2.45 9.72
C ARG A 105 -13.95 1.82 10.18
N ASP A 106 -14.82 1.53 9.21
CA ASP A 106 -16.10 0.86 9.40
C ASP A 106 -15.97 -0.64 9.08
N HIS A 107 -17.05 -1.40 9.26
CA HIS A 107 -17.11 -2.84 8.92
C HIS A 107 -16.53 -3.16 7.53
N ASN A 108 -16.85 -2.31 6.55
CA ASN A 108 -16.17 -2.25 5.27
C ASN A 108 -15.73 -0.80 4.96
N SER A 109 -14.65 -0.62 4.19
CA SER A 109 -14.19 0.68 3.69
C SER A 109 -13.35 0.48 2.43
N ASN A 110 -13.52 1.34 1.42
CA ASN A 110 -12.85 1.24 0.11
C ASN A 110 -11.50 1.99 0.10
N SER A 111 -10.43 1.33 -0.34
CA SER A 111 -9.13 1.91 -0.69
C SER A 111 -8.29 0.89 -1.49
N GLY A 112 -6.99 1.14 -1.69
CA GLY A 112 -6.11 0.20 -2.39
C GLY A 112 -4.63 0.59 -2.32
N VAL A 113 -3.73 -0.38 -2.48
CA VAL A 113 -2.27 -0.16 -2.54
C VAL A 113 -1.82 -0.14 -3.99
N PHE A 114 -1.26 0.97 -4.46
CA PHE A 114 -0.91 1.13 -5.87
C PHE A 114 0.59 0.99 -6.12
N ILE A 115 0.95 0.06 -7.01
CA ILE A 115 2.33 -0.25 -7.36
C ILE A 115 2.64 0.09 -8.83
N ARG A 116 3.94 0.23 -9.13
CA ARG A 116 4.53 0.35 -10.47
C ARG A 116 4.12 1.60 -11.28
N ILE A 117 3.41 2.57 -10.70
CA ILE A 117 3.09 3.87 -11.32
C ILE A 117 4.39 4.54 -11.83
N PRO A 118 4.54 4.85 -13.14
CA PRO A 118 5.83 5.23 -13.71
C PRO A 118 6.21 6.71 -13.52
N ILE A 119 5.22 7.59 -13.39
CA ILE A 119 5.34 9.06 -13.35
C ILE A 119 4.71 9.64 -12.07
N GLU A 120 5.13 10.83 -11.65
CA GLU A 120 4.63 11.45 -10.41
C GLU A 120 3.12 11.78 -10.51
N PRO A 121 2.28 11.38 -9.55
CA PRO A 121 0.84 11.64 -9.60
C PRO A 121 0.49 13.14 -9.54
N ARG A 122 -0.38 13.56 -10.46
CA ARG A 122 -0.90 14.95 -10.55
C ARG A 122 -2.28 15.12 -9.93
N GLU A 123 -3.02 14.03 -9.80
CA GLU A 123 -4.39 13.94 -9.28
C GLU A 123 -4.57 12.58 -8.61
N GLU A 124 -5.57 12.46 -7.74
CA GLU A 124 -5.76 11.27 -6.88
C GLU A 124 -6.24 10.02 -7.62
N TRP A 125 -6.95 10.19 -8.75
CA TRP A 125 -7.54 9.08 -9.52
C TRP A 125 -6.60 8.53 -10.61
N MET A 126 -5.63 9.34 -11.06
CA MET A 126 -4.67 8.99 -12.12
C MET A 126 -4.03 7.61 -11.96
N PRO A 127 -3.56 7.17 -10.77
CA PRO A 127 -3.00 5.83 -10.58
C PRO A 127 -3.79 4.64 -11.16
N VAL A 128 -5.12 4.72 -11.21
CA VAL A 128 -6.01 3.66 -11.75
C VAL A 128 -5.73 3.35 -13.23
N PHE A 129 -5.19 4.33 -13.97
CA PHE A 129 -4.87 4.19 -15.40
C PHE A 129 -3.37 4.01 -15.70
N TYR A 130 -2.49 4.18 -14.71
CA TYR A 130 -1.03 4.21 -14.91
C TYR A 130 -0.24 3.26 -14.01
N GLY A 131 -0.87 2.57 -13.06
CA GLY A 131 -0.25 1.56 -12.20
C GLY A 131 -1.17 0.36 -11.98
N TYR A 132 -0.90 -0.43 -10.95
CA TYR A 132 -1.78 -1.52 -10.51
C TYR A 132 -2.26 -1.25 -9.08
N GLU A 133 -3.58 -1.22 -8.89
CA GLU A 133 -4.22 -1.18 -7.56
C GLU A 133 -4.37 -2.61 -7.02
N VAL A 134 -3.75 -2.89 -5.87
CA VAL A 134 -4.07 -4.04 -5.02
C VAL A 134 -5.18 -3.60 -4.07
N GLN A 135 -6.39 -4.08 -4.35
CA GLN A 135 -7.63 -3.56 -3.77
C GLN A 135 -7.74 -3.76 -2.25
N ILE A 136 -8.45 -2.86 -1.57
CA ILE A 136 -8.91 -2.98 -0.18
C ILE A 136 -10.41 -2.61 -0.14
N ASP A 137 -11.27 -3.61 -0.32
CA ASP A 137 -12.72 -3.55 -0.09
C ASP A 137 -13.21 -4.99 0.13
N ASN A 138 -13.88 -5.28 1.25
CA ASN A 138 -14.35 -6.63 1.58
C ASN A 138 -15.79 -6.90 1.09
N GLN A 139 -16.51 -5.88 0.63
CA GLN A 139 -17.91 -5.93 0.22
C GLN A 139 -18.15 -5.06 -1.03
N PRO A 140 -17.47 -5.34 -2.17
CA PRO A 140 -17.55 -4.52 -3.39
C PRO A 140 -18.97 -4.41 -3.96
N GLU A 141 -19.85 -5.36 -3.66
CA GLU A 141 -21.27 -5.31 -4.03
C GLU A 141 -21.99 -4.05 -3.53
N LEU A 142 -21.54 -3.48 -2.40
CA LEU A 142 -22.05 -2.19 -1.87
C LEU A 142 -21.71 -1.01 -2.79
N SER A 143 -20.62 -1.11 -3.54
CA SER A 143 -20.19 -0.13 -4.55
C SER A 143 -20.74 -0.44 -5.95
N LYS A 144 -21.53 -1.53 -6.10
CA LYS A 144 -21.91 -2.16 -7.39
C LYS A 144 -20.72 -2.69 -8.19
N GLU A 145 -19.64 -3.01 -7.49
CA GLU A 145 -18.46 -3.71 -8.01
C GLU A 145 -18.63 -5.22 -7.74
N ASP A 146 -17.67 -6.06 -8.14
CA ASP A 146 -17.76 -7.53 -8.09
C ASP A 146 -16.47 -8.21 -7.61
N ASP A 147 -16.34 -9.53 -7.80
CA ASP A 147 -15.17 -10.32 -7.41
C ASP A 147 -13.85 -9.92 -8.09
N TYR A 148 -13.80 -9.04 -9.10
CA TYR A 148 -12.55 -8.43 -9.56
C TYR A 148 -12.07 -7.26 -8.70
N HIS A 149 -12.88 -6.86 -7.71
CA HIS A 149 -12.77 -5.62 -6.96
C HIS A 149 -12.85 -5.86 -5.44
N ILE A 150 -12.43 -7.05 -4.97
CA ILE A 150 -12.36 -7.42 -3.56
C ILE A 150 -10.91 -7.39 -3.03
N THR A 151 -10.73 -7.20 -1.72
CA THR A 151 -9.44 -7.10 -1.03
C THR A 151 -8.41 -8.12 -1.53
N GLY A 152 -7.29 -7.63 -2.04
CA GLY A 152 -6.16 -8.42 -2.53
C GLY A 152 -6.21 -8.83 -4.01
N THR A 153 -7.26 -8.48 -4.77
CA THR A 153 -7.19 -8.56 -6.24
C THR A 153 -6.33 -7.44 -6.80
N LEU A 154 -5.83 -7.63 -8.03
CA LEU A 154 -5.50 -6.51 -8.90
C LEU A 154 -6.82 -5.98 -9.46
N TYR A 155 -7.17 -4.74 -9.11
CA TYR A 155 -8.46 -4.12 -9.40
C TYR A 155 -8.81 -4.23 -10.89
N SER A 156 -10.01 -4.74 -11.20
CA SER A 156 -10.50 -5.03 -12.55
C SER A 156 -9.66 -6.03 -13.40
N LEU A 157 -8.62 -6.65 -12.84
CA LEU A 157 -7.66 -7.48 -13.59
C LEU A 157 -7.61 -8.95 -13.13
N THR A 158 -7.75 -9.25 -11.83
CA THR A 158 -7.71 -10.61 -11.30
C THR A 158 -8.89 -10.92 -10.38
N LYS A 159 -9.21 -12.21 -10.21
CA LYS A 159 -10.17 -12.71 -9.22
C LYS A 159 -9.45 -13.30 -8.00
N PRO A 160 -10.07 -13.30 -6.82
CA PRO A 160 -9.52 -13.95 -5.63
C PRO A 160 -9.48 -15.47 -5.80
N LEU A 161 -8.45 -16.10 -5.21
CA LEU A 161 -8.46 -17.54 -4.91
C LEU A 161 -9.07 -17.83 -3.53
N ALA A 162 -9.08 -16.84 -2.64
CA ALA A 162 -9.69 -16.85 -1.32
C ALA A 162 -10.07 -15.43 -0.90
N LYS A 163 -10.98 -15.28 0.06
CA LYS A 163 -11.44 -13.98 0.60
C LYS A 163 -11.06 -13.86 2.09
N PRO A 164 -9.76 -13.70 2.45
CA PRO A 164 -9.28 -13.75 3.84
C PRO A 164 -9.38 -12.43 4.61
N GLY A 165 -9.91 -11.36 4.00
CA GLY A 165 -9.98 -10.03 4.60
C GLY A 165 -10.90 -9.99 5.83
N LYS A 166 -10.35 -9.59 6.99
CA LYS A 166 -11.15 -9.38 8.21
C LYS A 166 -11.92 -8.06 8.11
N PRO A 167 -13.17 -7.99 8.59
CA PRO A 167 -13.93 -6.74 8.60
C PRO A 167 -13.30 -5.70 9.54
N GLY A 168 -13.55 -4.41 9.26
CA GLY A 168 -13.11 -3.34 10.15
C GLY A 168 -13.82 -3.39 11.51
N PRO A 169 -13.18 -2.90 12.59
CA PRO A 169 -11.87 -2.26 12.63
C PRO A 169 -10.70 -3.22 12.93
N GLN A 170 -10.77 -4.49 12.48
CA GLN A 170 -9.72 -5.48 12.74
C GLN A 170 -8.44 -5.23 11.92
N TRP A 171 -7.29 -5.64 12.47
CA TRP A 171 -6.00 -5.57 11.80
C TRP A 171 -5.83 -6.68 10.75
N ASN A 172 -5.54 -6.26 9.53
CA ASN A 172 -5.17 -7.08 8.39
C ASN A 172 -3.69 -6.82 8.01
N THR A 173 -3.05 -7.83 7.46
CA THR A 173 -1.71 -7.72 6.84
C THR A 173 -1.86 -8.14 5.38
N MET A 174 -1.32 -7.34 4.47
CA MET A 174 -1.23 -7.63 3.04
C MET A 174 0.23 -7.64 2.65
N GLU A 175 0.62 -8.61 1.82
CA GLU A 175 1.94 -8.66 1.19
C GLU A 175 1.79 -8.66 -0.34
N ILE A 176 2.65 -7.88 -1.01
CA ILE A 176 2.62 -7.58 -2.45
C ILE A 176 4.04 -7.73 -3.00
#